data_AF-A0A7S0V718-F1
#
_entry.id   AF-A0A7S0V718-F1
#
_cell.length_a   1.000
_cell.length_b   1.000
_cell.length_c   1.000
_cell.angle_alpha   90.00
_cell.angle_beta   90.00
_cell.angle_gamma   90.00
#
_symmetry.space_group_name_H-M   'P 1'
#
loop_
_entity.id
_entity.type
_entity.pdbx_description
1 polymer ?
#
loop_
_entity_poly.entity_id
_entity_poly.type
_entity_poly.pdbx_seq_one_letter_code
_entity_poly.pdbx_strand_id
1 'polypeptide(L)'
;RAIDRVIGGLEKKNSVINVEERRTVAFHESGHAVVSWFLQYADPLLKVSIVPRGTAALGFAQYLPSENVLITKEQLLDRICMILGGRAAEQVLLGKISTGATNDLEKVTQMAYAQ
;
A
#
# COMPACT_ATOMS: atom_id res chain seq x y z
N ARG A 1 1.50 6.40 17.86
CA ARG A 1 1.58 5.23 18.77
C ARG A 1 0.21 4.58 19.00
N ALA A 2 -0.82 5.31 19.47
CA ALA A 2 -2.17 4.76 19.59
C ALA A 2 -2.81 4.49 18.21
N ILE A 3 -2.71 5.46 17.29
CA ILE A 3 -3.26 5.38 15.92
C ILE A 3 -2.67 4.19 15.14
N ASP A 4 -1.35 4.01 15.17
CA ASP A 4 -0.64 2.90 14.52
C ASP A 4 -1.12 1.52 15.00
N ARG A 5 -1.52 1.42 16.29
CA ARG A 5 -2.02 0.18 16.89
C ARG A 5 -3.44 -0.14 16.43
N VAL A 6 -4.26 0.90 16.19
CA VAL A 6 -5.64 0.75 15.70
C VAL A 6 -5.65 0.36 14.22
N ILE A 7 -4.80 0.99 13.41
CA ILE A 7 -4.77 0.77 11.95
C ILE A 7 -4.02 -0.51 11.57
N GLY A 8 -2.81 -0.71 12.11
CA GLY A 8 -1.95 -1.84 11.74
C GLY A 8 -1.96 -3.02 12.73
N GLY A 9 -2.55 -2.86 13.91
CA GLY A 9 -2.52 -3.87 14.98
C GLY A 9 -1.23 -3.84 15.84
N LEU A 10 -1.06 -4.89 16.65
CA LEU A 10 0.09 -5.03 17.56
C LEU A 10 1.39 -5.29 16.79
N GLU A 11 2.44 -4.57 17.15
CA GLU A 11 3.79 -4.75 16.58
C GLU A 11 4.38 -6.10 17.00
N LYS A 12 4.77 -6.93 16.03
CA LYS A 12 5.50 -8.17 16.30
C LYS A 12 7.00 -7.89 16.32
N LYS A 13 7.53 -7.55 17.49
CA LYS A 13 8.97 -7.30 17.68
C LYS A 13 9.88 -8.52 17.41
N ASN A 14 9.33 -9.74 17.48
CA ASN A 14 10.08 -11.00 17.38
C ASN A 14 9.79 -11.80 16.09
N SER A 15 9.16 -11.22 15.05
CA SER A 15 8.99 -11.98 13.80
C SER A 15 10.33 -12.08 13.07
N VAL A 16 10.84 -13.30 12.91
CA VAL A 16 11.99 -13.57 12.05
C VAL A 16 11.50 -13.49 10.60
N ILE A 17 11.55 -12.30 10.01
CA ILE A 17 11.31 -12.10 8.56
C ILE A 17 12.63 -12.30 7.83
N ASN A 18 12.61 -13.11 6.77
CA ASN A 18 13.77 -13.33 5.91
C ASN A 18 14.21 -12.01 5.25
N VAL A 19 15.51 -11.82 5.02
CA VAL A 19 16.06 -10.61 4.40
C VAL A 19 15.44 -10.37 3.02
N GLU A 20 15.23 -11.43 2.23
CA GLU A 20 14.57 -11.32 0.93
C GLU A 20 13.11 -10.90 1.00
N GLU A 21 12.36 -11.43 1.97
CA GLU A 21 10.96 -11.04 2.19
C GLU A 21 10.88 -9.58 2.64
N ARG A 22 11.74 -9.16 3.58
CA ARG A 22 11.81 -7.77 4.03
C ARG A 22 12.14 -6.82 2.88
N ARG A 23 13.05 -7.23 2.00
CA ARG A 23 13.40 -6.47 0.79
C ARG A 23 12.22 -6.37 -0.17
N THR A 24 11.47 -7.45 -0.34
CA THR A 24 10.27 -7.48 -1.18
C THR A 24 9.20 -6.52 -0.66
N VAL A 25 8.91 -6.59 0.65
CA VAL A 25 7.98 -5.68 1.32
C VAL A 25 8.46 -4.23 1.23
N ALA A 26 9.76 -3.98 1.40
CA ALA A 26 10.29 -2.62 1.30
C ALA A 26 10.08 -2.02 -0.09
N PHE A 27 10.31 -2.78 -1.17
CA PHE A 27 10.04 -2.30 -2.51
C PHE A 27 8.54 -2.13 -2.78
N HIS A 28 7.72 -3.05 -2.31
CA HIS A 28 6.27 -2.97 -2.42
C HIS A 28 5.73 -1.68 -1.77
N GLU A 29 6.04 -1.46 -0.49
CA GLU A 29 5.60 -0.27 0.24
C GLU A 29 6.20 1.02 -0.35
N SER A 30 7.42 0.96 -0.89
CA SER A 30 8.03 2.10 -1.60
C SER A 30 7.31 2.43 -2.90
N GLY A 31 6.78 1.43 -3.62
CA GLY A 31 6.03 1.63 -4.85
C GLY A 31 4.77 2.46 -4.60
N HIS A 32 4.01 2.07 -3.58
CA HIS A 32 2.86 2.84 -3.11
C HIS A 32 3.24 4.28 -2.70
N ALA A 33 4.32 4.43 -1.92
CA ALA A 33 4.76 5.73 -1.44
C ALA A 33 5.23 6.67 -2.57
N VAL A 34 5.98 6.14 -3.54
CA VAL A 34 6.49 6.93 -4.67
C VAL A 34 5.33 7.34 -5.57
N VAL A 35 4.45 6.41 -5.93
CA VAL A 35 3.33 6.72 -6.83
C VAL A 35 2.38 7.72 -6.18
N SER A 36 2.04 7.56 -4.88
CA SER A 36 1.23 8.55 -4.16
C SER A 36 1.87 9.93 -4.09
N TRP A 37 3.20 10.03 -4.04
CA TRP A 37 3.90 11.32 -3.97
C TRP A 37 3.85 12.11 -5.29
N PHE A 38 3.85 11.41 -6.43
CA PHE A 38 3.91 12.05 -7.75
C PHE A 38 2.53 12.31 -8.38
N LEU A 39 1.50 11.56 -8.00
CA LEU A 39 0.15 11.72 -8.55
C LEU A 39 -0.59 12.88 -7.89
N GLN A 40 -1.29 13.67 -8.69
CA GLN A 40 -1.96 14.89 -8.24
C GLN A 40 -3.12 14.60 -7.29
N TYR A 41 -3.86 13.51 -7.54
CA TYR A 41 -5.10 13.19 -6.83
C TYR A 41 -4.98 11.98 -5.90
N ALA A 42 -3.77 11.43 -5.75
CA ALA A 42 -3.54 10.36 -4.78
C ALA A 42 -3.73 10.88 -3.35
N ASP A 43 -4.19 9.99 -2.47
CA ASP A 43 -4.38 10.36 -1.07
C ASP A 43 -3.00 10.65 -0.42
N PRO A 44 -2.85 11.72 0.38
CA PRO A 44 -1.56 12.08 0.96
C PRO A 44 -0.98 10.97 1.86
N LEU A 45 0.28 10.60 1.62
CA LEU A 45 1.00 9.63 2.43
C LEU A 45 1.41 10.25 3.77
N LEU A 46 0.92 9.68 4.87
CA LEU A 46 1.28 10.12 6.23
C LEU A 46 2.49 9.34 6.78
N LYS A 47 2.52 8.03 6.52
CA LYS A 47 3.55 7.15 7.06
C LYS A 47 3.64 5.87 6.25
N VAL A 48 4.85 5.41 5.99
CA VAL A 48 5.13 4.08 5.45
C VAL A 48 5.98 3.28 6.43
N SER A 49 5.70 1.99 6.58
CA SER A 49 6.41 1.12 7.52
C SER A 49 6.51 -0.29 6.96
N ILE A 50 7.72 -0.84 6.99
CA ILE A 50 8.01 -2.26 6.64
C ILE A 50 8.05 -3.16 7.88
N VAL A 51 7.69 -2.61 9.04
CA VAL A 51 7.65 -3.35 10.29
C VAL A 51 6.32 -4.12 10.35
N PRO A 52 6.37 -5.45 10.50
CA PRO A 52 5.18 -6.29 10.53
C PRO A 52 4.31 -5.98 11.75
N ARG A 53 3.00 -5.86 11.52
CA ARG A 53 2.00 -5.64 12.58
C ARG A 53 0.81 -6.58 12.38
N GLY A 54 0.30 -7.11 13.49
CA GLY A 54 -0.85 -8.02 13.48
C GLY A 54 -0.56 -9.41 12.86
N THR A 55 -1.61 -10.04 12.33
CA THR A 55 -1.58 -11.41 11.76
C THR A 55 -1.36 -11.45 10.25
N ALA A 56 -1.57 -10.36 9.51
CA ALA A 56 -1.59 -10.38 8.04
C ALA A 56 -0.74 -9.31 7.34
N ALA A 57 -0.29 -8.25 8.02
CA ALA A 57 0.43 -7.14 7.39
C ALA A 57 1.94 -7.21 7.66
N LEU A 58 2.72 -7.52 6.61
CA LEU A 58 4.19 -7.48 6.65
C LEU A 58 4.73 -6.04 6.53
N GLY A 59 3.93 -5.13 5.98
CA GLY A 59 4.16 -3.68 5.88
C GLY A 59 2.83 -2.94 5.80
N PHE A 60 2.86 -1.60 5.91
CA PHE A 60 1.70 -0.76 5.63
C PHE A 60 2.10 0.67 5.22
N ALA A 61 1.29 1.24 4.33
CA ALA A 61 1.23 2.66 4.02
C ALA A 61 -0.06 3.27 4.59
N GLN A 62 0.06 4.36 5.35
CA GLN A 62 -1.05 5.10 5.93
C GLN A 62 -1.30 6.36 5.10
N TYR A 63 -2.53 6.51 4.65
CA TYR A 63 -3.00 7.65 3.86
C TYR A 63 -3.99 8.50 4.66
N LEU A 64 -4.06 9.78 4.32
CA LEU A 64 -5.14 10.65 4.76
C LEU A 64 -6.28 10.57 3.72
N PRO A 65 -7.41 9.92 4.00
CA PRO A 65 -8.49 9.81 3.03
C PRO A 65 -9.09 11.19 2.73
N SER A 66 -9.32 11.48 1.45
CA SER A 66 -10.09 12.66 1.06
C SER A 66 -11.57 12.52 1.43
N GLU A 67 -12.16 13.59 1.97
CA GLU A 67 -13.58 13.67 2.37
C GLU A 67 -14.54 13.91 1.19
N ASN A 68 -14.03 13.89 -0.05
CA ASN A 68 -14.83 14.16 -1.24
C ASN A 68 -15.90 13.07 -1.46
N VAL A 69 -17.17 13.47 -1.45
CA VAL A 69 -18.32 12.58 -1.71
C VAL A 69 -18.39 12.17 -3.19
N LEU A 70 -17.95 13.05 -4.10
CA LEU A 70 -17.92 12.80 -5.54
C LEU A 70 -16.46 12.68 -6.00
N ILE A 71 -16.17 11.62 -6.75
CA ILE A 71 -14.83 11.31 -7.27
C ILE A 71 -14.90 11.36 -8.79
N THR A 72 -14.06 12.17 -9.41
CA THR A 72 -13.90 12.24 -10.86
C THR A 72 -13.16 11.02 -11.40
N LYS A 73 -13.27 10.77 -12.71
CA LYS A 73 -12.56 9.65 -13.34
C LYS A 73 -11.04 9.76 -13.15
N GLU A 74 -10.50 10.98 -13.28
CA GLU A 74 -9.08 11.27 -13.11
C GLU A 74 -8.61 10.95 -11.68
N GLN A 75 -9.38 11.36 -10.67
CA GLN A 75 -9.09 11.04 -9.26
C GLN A 75 -9.17 9.53 -8.99
N LEU A 76 -10.14 8.84 -9.58
CA LEU A 76 -10.26 7.38 -9.46
C LEU A 76 -9.06 6.66 -10.09
N LEU A 77 -8.63 7.09 -11.28
CA LEU A 77 -7.49 6.52 -11.97
C LEU A 77 -6.20 6.71 -11.16
N ASP A 78 -5.97 7.90 -10.60
CA ASP A 78 -4.80 8.16 -9.76
C ASP A 78 -4.79 7.28 -8.50
N ARG A 79 -5.95 7.09 -7.87
CA ARG A 79 -6.10 6.17 -6.72
C ARG A 79 -5.81 4.72 -7.10
N ILE A 80 -6.30 4.26 -8.25
CA ILE A 80 -6.01 2.92 -8.76
C ILE A 80 -4.51 2.76 -9.03
N CYS A 81 -3.87 3.74 -9.69
CA CYS A 81 -2.44 3.74 -9.95
C CYS A 81 -1.62 3.66 -8.66
N MET A 82 -1.98 4.43 -7.64
CA MET A 82 -1.35 4.39 -6.31
C MET A 82 -1.42 3.00 -5.68
N ILE A 83 -2.60 2.35 -5.73
CA ILE A 83 -2.79 1.03 -5.14
C ILE A 83 -2.06 -0.06 -5.94
N LEU A 84 -1.97 0.06 -7.26
CA LEU A 84 -1.18 -0.87 -8.07
C LEU A 84 0.34 -0.63 -7.98
N GLY A 85 0.76 0.51 -7.41
CA GLY A 85 2.16 0.92 -7.31
C GLY A 85 3.06 -0.09 -6.61
N GLY A 86 2.58 -0.77 -5.56
CA GLY A 86 3.37 -1.77 -4.85
C GLY A 86 3.70 -2.99 -5.71
N ARG A 87 2.70 -3.55 -6.38
CA ARG A 87 2.90 -4.66 -7.33
C ARG A 87 3.79 -4.26 -8.52
N ALA A 88 3.61 -3.05 -9.04
CA ALA A 88 4.44 -2.54 -10.13
C ALA A 88 5.92 -2.40 -9.71
N ALA A 89 6.18 -1.91 -8.49
CA ALA A 89 7.54 -1.79 -7.97
C ALA A 89 8.22 -3.16 -7.80
N GLU A 90 7.50 -4.18 -7.34
CA GLU A 90 8.03 -5.56 -7.31
C GLU A 90 8.43 -6.03 -8.71
N GLN A 91 7.56 -5.85 -9.71
CA GLN A 91 7.84 -6.27 -11.07
C GLN A 91 9.06 -5.55 -11.67
N VAL A 92 9.18 -4.24 -11.47
CA VAL A 92 10.27 -3.42 -12.05
C VAL A 92 11.61 -3.67 -11.34
N LEU A 93 11.62 -3.77 -10.01
CA LEU A 93 12.85 -3.80 -9.23
C LEU A 93 13.32 -5.22 -8.90
N LEU A 94 12.41 -6.17 -8.78
CA LEU A 94 12.71 -7.57 -8.43
C LEU A 94 12.53 -8.53 -9.60
N GLY A 95 11.83 -8.12 -10.68
CA GLY A 95 11.52 -8.99 -11.80
C GLY A 95 10.56 -10.14 -11.47
N LYS A 96 9.98 -10.13 -10.26
CA LYS A 96 9.05 -11.16 -9.76
C LYS A 96 7.93 -10.50 -8.98
N ILE A 97 6.76 -11.10 -9.07
CA ILE A 97 5.55 -10.65 -8.37
C ILE A 97 5.21 -11.60 -7.23
N SER A 98 4.89 -11.05 -6.07
CA SER A 98 4.49 -11.77 -4.87
C SER A 98 2.97 -11.87 -4.74
N THR A 99 2.52 -12.64 -3.75
CA THR A 99 1.10 -12.69 -3.33
C THR A 99 0.71 -11.54 -2.40
N GLY A 100 1.65 -10.66 -2.04
CA GLY A 100 1.42 -9.53 -1.13
C GLY A 100 0.39 -8.52 -1.64
N ALA A 101 0.27 -8.38 -2.97
CA ALA A 101 -0.64 -7.46 -3.63
C ALA A 101 -2.12 -7.91 -3.70
N THR A 102 -2.51 -9.00 -3.03
CA THR A 102 -3.86 -9.57 -3.17
C THR A 102 -4.95 -8.58 -2.72
N ASN A 103 -4.75 -7.94 -1.57
CA ASN A 103 -5.66 -6.94 -1.03
C ASN A 103 -5.75 -5.68 -1.93
N ASP A 104 -4.63 -5.30 -2.56
CA ASP A 104 -4.58 -4.16 -3.46
C ASP A 104 -5.39 -4.42 -4.73
N LEU A 105 -5.26 -5.62 -5.30
CA LEU A 105 -6.03 -6.05 -6.47
C LEU A 105 -7.52 -6.12 -6.18
N GLU A 106 -7.91 -6.63 -5.00
CA GLU A 106 -9.31 -6.68 -4.58
C GLU A 106 -9.92 -5.27 -4.50
N LYS A 107 -9.21 -4.34 -3.84
CA LYS A 107 -9.63 -2.94 -3.74
C LYS A 107 -9.77 -2.27 -5.09
N VAL A 108 -8.78 -2.43 -5.97
CA VAL A 108 -8.81 -1.86 -7.33
C VAL A 108 -9.97 -2.42 -8.13
N THR A 109 -10.23 -3.72 -8.02
CA THR A 109 -11.34 -4.38 -8.70
C THR A 109 -12.68 -3.78 -8.23
N GLN A 110 -12.88 -3.66 -6.92
CA GLN A 110 -14.08 -3.04 -6.36
C GLN A 110 -14.25 -1.59 -6.81
N MET A 111 -13.18 -0.78 -6.79
CA MET A 111 -13.22 0.61 -7.25
C MET A 111 -13.55 0.73 -8.73
N ALA A 112 -13.02 -0.16 -9.58
CA ALA A 112 -13.28 -0.13 -11.01
C ALA A 112 -14.74 -0.51 -11.35
N TYR A 113 -15.36 -1.44 -10.61
CA TYR A 113 -16.76 -1.82 -10.82
C TYR A 113 -17.77 -0.87 -10.18
N ALA A 114 -17.37 -0.10 -9.16
CA ALA A 114 -18.24 0.85 -8.48
C ALA A 114 -18.42 2.19 -9.22
N GLN A 115 -17.83 2.33 -10.41
CA GLN A 115 -17.92 3.52 -11.26
C GLN A 115 -19.27 3.61 -11.98
#